data_AF-A0A1F7M229-F1
#
_entry.id   AF-A0A1F7M229-F1
#
_cell.length_a   1.000
_cell.length_b   1.000
_cell.length_c   1.000
_cell.angle_alpha   90.00
_cell.angle_beta   90.00
_cell.angle_gamma   90.00
#
_symmetry.space_group_name_H-M   'P 1'
#
loop_
_entity.id
_entity.type
_entity.pdbx_description
1 polymer ?
#
loop_
_entity_poly.entity_id
_entity_poly.type
_entity_poly.pdbx_seq_one_letter_code
_entity_poly.pdbx_strand_id
1 'polypeptide(L)'
;MTIVLVMLVALGGVAVAMTRERPARISPDRAVLPAQAGAAERSDGATAERAWRQAYAAARRSPGWSRLVAVADAHGRLAVAAQQALRPQLRELYLEVLLRARAQGSLEGVLRAGEGFAGLGDRSTVSEVLRVARQIAGARADTDTQARLRSLAERS
;
A
#
# COMPACT_ATOMS: atom_id res chain seq x y z
N MET A 1 50.14 21.58 8.64
CA MET A 1 49.24 22.74 8.47
C MET A 1 48.24 22.37 7.38
N THR A 2 46.99 22.16 7.79
CA THR A 2 45.82 21.79 6.98
C THR A 2 45.49 22.85 5.93
N ILE A 3 45.01 22.44 4.75
CA ILE A 3 43.77 22.94 4.11
C ILE A 3 43.42 21.96 2.98
N VAL A 4 42.29 21.30 3.16
CA VAL A 4 41.63 20.41 2.20
C VAL A 4 41.02 21.26 1.09
N LEU A 5 41.30 20.89 -0.15
CA LEU A 5 40.74 21.46 -1.37
C LEU A 5 39.23 21.18 -1.41
N VAL A 6 38.42 22.19 -1.08
CA VAL A 6 36.96 22.14 -1.25
C VAL A 6 36.66 22.29 -2.74
N MET A 7 36.16 21.21 -3.33
CA MET A 7 35.70 21.18 -4.71
C MET A 7 34.42 22.01 -4.86
N LEU A 8 34.47 22.90 -5.83
CA LEU A 8 33.47 23.86 -6.25
C LEU A 8 32.77 23.28 -7.48
N VAL A 9 31.48 22.95 -7.43
CA VAL A 9 30.61 23.02 -8.62
C VAL A 9 29.23 23.52 -8.21
N ALA A 10 28.90 24.65 -8.82
CA ALA A 10 27.74 25.46 -8.62
C ALA A 10 26.59 25.08 -9.56
N LEU A 11 25.39 25.54 -9.19
CA LEU A 11 24.21 25.80 -10.02
C LEU A 11 23.63 24.67 -10.90
N GLY A 12 22.43 24.22 -10.52
CA GLY A 12 21.49 23.62 -11.44
C GLY A 12 20.13 23.51 -10.77
N GLY A 13 19.25 24.48 -11.04
CA GLY A 13 17.87 24.43 -10.59
C GLY A 13 17.20 23.16 -11.10
N VAL A 14 16.97 22.20 -10.23
CA VAL A 14 15.99 21.15 -10.50
C VAL A 14 14.67 21.74 -10.06
N ALA A 15 13.92 22.23 -11.05
CA ALA A 15 12.51 22.45 -10.95
C ALA A 15 11.92 21.32 -10.10
N VAL A 16 11.33 21.68 -8.96
CA VAL A 16 10.37 20.82 -8.28
C VAL A 16 9.25 20.67 -9.28
N ALA A 17 9.39 19.68 -10.16
CA ALA A 17 8.31 19.10 -10.90
C ALA A 17 7.42 18.54 -9.80
N MET A 18 6.48 19.38 -9.35
CA MET A 18 5.23 18.94 -8.79
C MET A 18 4.72 17.90 -9.77
N THR A 19 5.03 16.64 -9.50
CA THR A 19 4.28 15.52 -10.01
C THR A 19 2.90 15.73 -9.44
N ARG A 20 2.10 16.54 -10.14
CA ARG A 20 0.66 16.51 -10.07
C ARG A 20 0.34 15.03 -10.11
N GLU A 21 -0.13 14.50 -8.99
CA GLU A 21 -0.56 13.11 -8.93
C GLU A 21 -1.48 12.92 -10.13
N ARG A 22 -1.01 12.16 -11.13
CA ARG A 22 -1.87 11.74 -12.22
C ARG A 22 -2.93 10.92 -11.50
N PRO A 23 -4.22 11.34 -11.47
CA PRO A 23 -5.25 10.53 -10.88
C PRO A 23 -5.14 9.20 -11.57
N ALA A 24 -4.80 8.17 -10.80
CA ALA A 24 -4.58 6.84 -11.33
C ALA A 24 -5.92 6.40 -11.89
N ARG A 25 -6.15 6.65 -13.19
CA ARG A 25 -7.16 5.93 -13.96
C ARG A 25 -6.91 4.47 -13.62
N ILE A 26 -7.92 3.83 -13.04
CA ILE A 26 -7.88 2.44 -12.65
C ILE A 26 -7.47 1.68 -13.92
N SER A 27 -6.19 1.29 -14.03
CA SER A 27 -5.73 0.54 -15.20
C SER A 27 -6.56 -0.74 -15.28
N PRO A 28 -7.07 -1.13 -16.46
CA PRO A 28 -7.89 -2.33 -16.65
C PRO A 28 -7.26 -3.60 -16.07
N ASP A 29 -5.93 -3.66 -16.03
CA ASP A 29 -5.13 -4.72 -15.43
C ASP A 29 -5.38 -4.93 -13.92
N ARG A 30 -5.79 -3.88 -13.19
CA ARG A 30 -6.20 -4.00 -11.78
C ARG A 30 -7.49 -4.79 -11.59
N ALA A 31 -8.34 -4.96 -12.60
CA ALA A 31 -9.61 -5.68 -12.48
C ALA A 31 -9.46 -7.18 -12.79
N VAL A 32 -8.50 -7.56 -13.65
CA VAL A 32 -8.34 -8.94 -14.12
C VAL A 32 -7.81 -9.87 -13.02
N LEU A 33 -6.80 -9.42 -12.27
CA LEU A 33 -6.21 -10.19 -11.16
C LEU A 33 -7.17 -10.40 -9.97
N PRO A 34 -7.90 -9.40 -9.46
CA PRO A 34 -8.90 -9.62 -8.41
C PRO A 34 -10.12 -10.39 -8.91
N ALA A 35 -10.44 -10.38 -10.20
CA ALA A 35 -11.49 -11.26 -10.74
C ALA A 35 -11.06 -12.74 -10.70
N GLN A 36 -9.78 -13.05 -10.96
CA GLN A 36 -9.24 -14.41 -10.80
C GLN A 36 -9.16 -14.81 -9.32
N ALA A 37 -8.76 -13.90 -8.43
CA ALA A 37 -8.78 -14.15 -6.98
C ALA A 37 -10.21 -14.30 -6.41
N GLY A 38 -11.16 -13.50 -6.89
CA GLY A 38 -12.58 -13.61 -6.52
C GLY A 38 -13.32 -14.80 -7.18
N ALA A 39 -12.80 -15.33 -8.29
CA ALA A 39 -13.25 -16.61 -8.83
C ALA A 39 -12.76 -17.79 -7.96
N ALA A 40 -11.55 -17.68 -7.42
CA ALA A 40 -10.98 -18.62 -6.44
C ALA A 40 -11.78 -18.66 -5.12
N GLU A 41 -12.36 -17.53 -4.67
CA GLU A 41 -13.27 -17.47 -3.50
C GLU A 41 -14.48 -18.42 -3.62
N ARG A 42 -14.86 -18.85 -4.84
CA ARG A 42 -15.97 -19.80 -5.09
C ARG A 42 -15.54 -21.26 -5.27
N SER A 43 -14.25 -21.54 -5.19
CA SER A 43 -13.67 -22.90 -5.32
C SER A 43 -13.43 -23.54 -3.96
N ASP A 44 -13.12 -24.85 -3.91
CA ASP A 44 -12.69 -25.49 -2.66
C ASP A 44 -11.50 -24.74 -2.05
N GLY A 45 -11.39 -24.70 -0.71
CA GLY A 45 -10.37 -23.92 -0.01
C GLY A 45 -8.92 -24.18 -0.44
N ALA A 46 -8.57 -25.42 -0.81
CA ALA A 46 -7.24 -25.75 -1.31
C ALA A 46 -6.97 -25.18 -2.72
N THR A 47 -8.00 -25.12 -3.56
CA THR A 47 -7.92 -24.51 -4.89
C THR A 47 -7.84 -22.98 -4.79
N ALA A 48 -8.63 -22.39 -3.90
CA ALA A 48 -8.60 -20.95 -3.63
C ALA A 48 -7.23 -20.48 -3.13
N GLU A 49 -6.68 -21.21 -2.17
CA GLU A 49 -5.39 -20.92 -1.55
C GLU A 49 -4.21 -21.09 -2.54
N ARG A 50 -4.26 -22.09 -3.44
CA ARG A 50 -3.26 -22.24 -4.52
C ARG A 50 -3.29 -21.07 -5.50
N ALA A 51 -4.49 -20.68 -5.96
CA ALA A 51 -4.66 -19.55 -6.86
C ALA A 51 -4.18 -18.24 -6.22
N TRP A 52 -4.48 -18.05 -4.93
CA TRP A 52 -3.99 -16.92 -4.16
C TRP A 52 -2.46 -16.86 -4.10
N ARG A 53 -1.78 -17.97 -3.76
CA ARG A 53 -0.31 -18.03 -3.71
C ARG A 53 0.34 -17.69 -5.05
N GLN A 54 -0.25 -18.11 -6.17
CA GLN A 54 0.23 -17.76 -7.51
C GLN A 54 0.07 -16.25 -7.78
N ALA A 55 -1.09 -15.69 -7.47
CA ALA A 55 -1.34 -14.26 -7.59
C ALA A 55 -0.38 -13.43 -6.72
N TYR A 56 -0.09 -13.88 -5.50
CA TYR A 56 0.89 -13.26 -4.62
C TYR A 56 2.30 -13.29 -5.20
N ALA A 57 2.76 -14.44 -5.69
CA ALA A 57 4.07 -14.55 -6.33
C ALA A 57 4.19 -13.61 -7.55
N ALA A 58 3.12 -13.47 -8.35
CA ALA A 58 3.08 -12.54 -9.48
C ALA A 58 3.09 -11.07 -9.02
N ALA A 59 2.30 -10.73 -8.00
CA ALA A 59 2.24 -9.38 -7.44
C ALA A 59 3.59 -8.93 -6.84
N ARG A 60 4.33 -9.82 -6.17
CA ARG A 60 5.67 -9.51 -5.63
C ARG A 60 6.68 -9.14 -6.70
N ARG A 61 6.64 -9.82 -7.85
CA ARG A 61 7.51 -9.53 -9.02
C ARG A 61 7.08 -8.27 -9.78
N SER A 62 5.88 -7.77 -9.51
CA SER A 62 5.37 -6.57 -10.16
C SER A 62 5.93 -5.31 -9.52
N PRO A 63 6.32 -4.29 -10.31
CA PRO A 63 6.61 -2.98 -9.74
C PRO A 63 5.33 -2.35 -9.18
N GLY A 64 5.40 -1.72 -8.03
CA GLY A 64 4.25 -1.03 -7.42
C GLY A 64 3.56 -1.76 -6.28
N TRP A 65 2.84 -0.98 -5.47
CA TRP A 65 2.07 -1.44 -4.30
C TRP A 65 0.67 -1.94 -4.69
N SER A 66 0.11 -1.48 -5.81
CA SER A 66 -1.32 -1.69 -6.12
C SER A 66 -1.72 -3.14 -6.36
N ARG A 67 -0.86 -3.95 -7.00
CA ARG A 67 -1.13 -5.40 -7.15
C ARG A 67 -0.97 -6.14 -5.82
N LEU A 68 -0.03 -5.72 -4.97
CA LEU A 68 0.18 -6.33 -3.65
C LEU A 68 -1.04 -6.13 -2.74
N VAL A 69 -1.60 -4.92 -2.69
CA VAL A 69 -2.77 -4.65 -1.84
C VAL A 69 -4.02 -5.38 -2.31
N ALA A 70 -4.23 -5.49 -3.62
CA ALA A 70 -5.35 -6.27 -4.16
C ALA A 70 -5.28 -7.75 -3.77
N VAL A 71 -4.08 -8.33 -3.73
CA VAL A 71 -3.86 -9.72 -3.29
C VAL A 71 -4.03 -9.87 -1.78
N ALA A 72 -3.60 -8.88 -0.98
CA ALA A 72 -3.82 -8.85 0.46
C ALA A 72 -5.32 -8.79 0.81
N ASP A 73 -6.07 -7.91 0.14
CA ASP A 73 -7.52 -7.77 0.32
C ASP A 73 -8.25 -9.08 -0.04
N ALA A 74 -7.83 -9.76 -1.12
CA ALA A 74 -8.40 -11.04 -1.50
C ALA A 74 -8.11 -12.15 -0.49
N HIS A 75 -6.90 -12.19 0.07
CA HIS A 75 -6.58 -13.12 1.16
C HIS A 75 -7.45 -12.86 2.39
N GLY A 76 -7.65 -11.59 2.74
CA GLY A 76 -8.51 -11.17 3.84
C GLY A 76 -9.98 -11.60 3.69
N ARG A 77 -10.50 -11.66 2.46
CA ARG A 77 -11.85 -12.19 2.22
C ARG A 77 -11.90 -13.72 2.30
N LEU A 78 -10.93 -14.41 1.71
CA LEU A 78 -10.78 -15.87 1.81
C LEU A 78 -10.65 -16.32 3.26
N ALA A 79 -9.86 -15.59 4.03
CA ALA A 79 -9.66 -15.78 5.46
C ALA A 79 -10.94 -15.80 6.27
N VAL A 80 -11.74 -14.75 6.09
CA VAL A 80 -13.00 -14.53 6.81
C VAL A 80 -14.01 -15.59 6.37
N ALA A 81 -14.10 -15.89 5.07
CA ALA A 81 -14.97 -16.94 4.55
C ALA A 81 -14.61 -18.33 5.10
N ALA A 82 -13.31 -18.61 5.29
CA ALA A 82 -12.82 -19.87 5.85
C ALA A 82 -12.78 -19.91 7.39
N GLN A 83 -13.16 -18.82 8.08
CA GLN A 83 -13.04 -18.65 9.54
C GLN A 83 -11.62 -18.94 10.08
N GLN A 84 -10.59 -18.66 9.29
CA GLN A 84 -9.20 -18.94 9.63
C GLN A 84 -8.53 -17.74 10.29
N ALA A 85 -7.49 -17.99 11.10
CA ALA A 85 -6.65 -16.94 11.67
C ALA A 85 -5.52 -16.56 10.69
N LEU A 86 -5.60 -15.38 10.04
CA LEU A 86 -4.61 -14.95 9.02
C LEU A 86 -3.72 -13.77 9.44
N ARG A 87 -3.75 -13.42 10.72
CA ARG A 87 -3.11 -12.19 11.21
C ARG A 87 -1.62 -12.06 10.86
N PRO A 88 -0.76 -13.08 10.96
CA PRO A 88 0.68 -12.93 10.71
C PRO A 88 0.99 -12.68 9.23
N GLN A 89 0.44 -13.51 8.34
CA GLN A 89 0.69 -13.41 6.90
C GLN A 89 0.08 -12.14 6.30
N LEU A 90 -1.15 -11.77 6.68
CA LEU A 90 -1.75 -10.52 6.23
C LEU A 90 -0.96 -9.30 6.72
N ARG A 91 -0.44 -9.34 7.95
CA ARG A 91 0.41 -8.26 8.47
C ARG A 91 1.67 -8.09 7.62
N GLU A 92 2.35 -9.18 7.27
CA GLU A 92 3.53 -9.13 6.41
C GLU A 92 3.22 -8.54 5.02
N LEU A 93 2.11 -8.95 4.41
CA LEU A 93 1.67 -8.39 3.12
C LEU A 93 1.42 -6.88 3.21
N TYR A 94 0.68 -6.42 4.23
CA TYR A 94 0.42 -4.98 4.39
C TYR A 94 1.69 -4.18 4.72
N LEU A 95 2.69 -4.78 5.37
CA LEU A 95 4.01 -4.17 5.54
C LEU A 95 4.73 -3.99 4.19
N GLU A 96 4.69 -4.98 3.31
CA GLU A 96 5.28 -4.86 1.96
C GLU A 96 4.58 -3.77 1.12
N VAL A 97 3.25 -3.68 1.22
CA VAL A 97 2.46 -2.60 0.60
C VAL A 97 2.89 -1.24 1.13
N LEU A 98 2.99 -1.08 2.46
CA LEU A 98 3.37 0.18 3.10
C LEU A 98 4.77 0.63 2.67
N LEU A 99 5.76 -0.27 2.73
CA LEU A 99 7.15 0.04 2.37
C LEU A 99 7.24 0.49 0.92
N ARG A 100 6.56 -0.20 0.00
CA ARG A 100 6.60 0.13 -1.43
C ARG A 100 5.81 1.40 -1.75
N ALA A 101 4.65 1.61 -1.13
CA ALA A 101 3.87 2.83 -1.30
C ALA A 101 4.63 4.06 -0.79
N ARG A 102 5.28 3.95 0.38
CA ARG A 102 6.13 5.01 0.93
C ARG A 102 7.31 5.33 0.02
N ALA A 103 8.02 4.31 -0.48
CA ALA A 103 9.14 4.52 -1.41
C ALA A 103 8.71 5.23 -2.71
N GLN A 104 7.45 5.09 -3.11
CA GLN A 104 6.87 5.73 -4.30
C GLN A 104 6.20 7.07 -3.98
N GLY A 105 6.22 7.53 -2.72
CA GLY A 105 5.50 8.73 -2.28
C GLY A 105 3.99 8.65 -2.48
N SER A 106 3.41 7.45 -2.54
CA SER A 106 2.00 7.25 -2.86
C SER A 106 1.13 7.29 -1.62
N LEU A 107 0.41 8.40 -1.43
CA LEU A 107 -0.51 8.57 -0.31
C LEU A 107 -1.62 7.51 -0.32
N GLU A 108 -2.23 7.25 -1.48
CA GLU A 108 -3.26 6.21 -1.61
C GLU A 108 -2.75 4.84 -1.15
N GLY A 109 -1.55 4.43 -1.59
CA GLY A 109 -1.00 3.13 -1.18
C GLY A 109 -0.72 3.04 0.32
N VAL A 110 -0.29 4.14 0.93
CA VAL A 110 -0.08 4.23 2.39
C VAL A 110 -1.40 4.13 3.14
N LEU A 111 -2.44 4.85 2.71
CA LEU A 111 -3.78 4.78 3.32
C LEU A 111 -4.40 3.38 3.21
N ARG A 112 -4.26 2.72 2.06
CA ARG A 112 -4.75 1.34 1.87
C ARG A 112 -4.05 0.33 2.77
N ALA A 113 -2.74 0.46 2.98
CA ALA A 113 -2.05 -0.38 3.97
C ALA A 113 -2.59 -0.14 5.39
N GLY A 114 -2.87 1.13 5.74
CA GLY A 114 -3.48 1.51 7.00
C GLY A 114 -4.85 0.89 7.23
N GLU A 115 -5.73 0.92 6.22
CA GLU A 115 -7.04 0.25 6.26
C GLU A 115 -6.89 -1.26 6.50
N GLY A 116 -5.90 -1.89 5.87
CA GLY A 116 -5.55 -3.29 6.10
C GLY A 116 -5.14 -3.57 7.55
N PHE A 117 -4.21 -2.79 8.12
CA PHE A 117 -3.81 -2.92 9.52
C PHE A 117 -4.96 -2.66 10.50
N ALA A 118 -5.81 -1.69 10.22
CA ALA A 118 -7.01 -1.41 11.02
C ALA A 118 -7.96 -2.63 11.01
N GLY A 119 -8.16 -3.27 9.85
CA GLY A 119 -8.92 -4.51 9.74
C GLY A 119 -8.32 -5.68 10.54
N LEU A 120 -7.01 -5.70 10.76
CA LEU A 120 -6.32 -6.68 11.62
C LEU A 120 -6.36 -6.31 13.11
N GLY A 121 -6.81 -5.11 13.47
CA GLY A 121 -6.76 -4.55 14.82
C GLY A 121 -5.36 -4.07 15.26
N ASP A 122 -4.44 -3.88 14.31
CA ASP A 122 -3.05 -3.48 14.55
C ASP A 122 -2.89 -1.97 14.74
N ARG A 123 -3.51 -1.48 15.81
CA ARG A 123 -3.60 -0.07 16.20
C ARG A 123 -2.28 0.70 16.22
N SER A 124 -1.22 0.06 16.72
CA SER A 124 0.13 0.67 16.75
C SER A 124 0.63 0.98 15.34
N THR A 125 0.44 0.07 14.39
CA THR A 125 0.90 0.27 13.01
C THR A 125 0.01 1.28 12.27
N VAL A 126 -1.29 1.33 12.57
CA VAL A 126 -2.19 2.36 12.02
C VAL A 126 -1.71 3.77 12.40
N SER A 127 -1.27 3.96 13.65
CA SER A 127 -0.69 5.23 14.12
C SER A 127 0.58 5.63 13.35
N GLU A 128 1.45 4.67 13.05
CA GLU A 128 2.64 4.88 12.22
C GLU A 128 2.27 5.28 10.78
N VAL A 129 1.33 4.55 10.18
CA VAL A 129 0.81 4.83 8.84
C VAL A 129 0.25 6.25 8.76
N LEU A 130 -0.53 6.68 9.74
CA LEU A 130 -1.08 8.04 9.79
C LEU A 130 0.00 9.12 9.86
N ARG A 131 1.15 8.84 10.49
CA ARG A 131 2.28 9.78 10.49
C ARG A 131 2.91 9.88 9.10
N VAL A 132 3.17 8.75 8.46
CA VAL A 132 3.73 8.71 7.09
C VAL A 132 2.77 9.38 6.10
N ALA A 133 1.48 9.08 6.18
CA ALA A 133 0.47 9.64 5.31
C ALA A 133 0.39 11.17 5.43
N ARG A 134 0.44 11.71 6.67
CA ARG A 134 0.51 13.17 6.90
C ARG A 134 1.77 13.81 6.33
N GLN A 135 2.91 13.12 6.43
CA GLN A 135 4.17 13.61 5.84
C GLN A 135 4.09 13.69 4.31
N ILE A 136 3.47 12.70 3.66
CA ILE A 136 3.29 12.68 2.20
C ILE A 136 2.26 13.71 1.75
N ALA A 137 1.11 13.80 2.42
CA ALA A 137 0.04 14.74 2.07
C ALA A 137 0.46 16.21 2.28
N GLY A 138 1.34 16.47 3.24
CA GLY A 138 1.83 17.80 3.58
C GLY A 138 0.76 18.71 4.19
N ALA A 139 1.12 19.97 4.41
CA ALA A 139 0.28 20.94 5.15
C ALA A 139 -0.96 21.43 4.37
N ARG A 140 -1.05 21.16 3.06
CA ARG A 140 -2.15 21.61 2.18
C ARG A 140 -2.99 20.47 1.61
N ALA A 141 -3.08 19.37 2.34
CA ALA A 141 -3.96 18.26 1.98
C ALA A 141 -5.40 18.74 1.78
N ASP A 142 -6.04 18.28 0.71
CA ASP A 142 -7.43 18.60 0.41
C ASP A 142 -8.40 17.99 1.44
N THR A 143 -9.67 18.41 1.36
CA THR A 143 -10.72 17.98 2.30
C THR A 143 -10.98 16.48 2.27
N ASP A 144 -10.88 15.82 1.11
CA ASP A 144 -11.06 14.37 0.98
C ASP A 144 -9.94 13.62 1.70
N THR A 145 -8.70 14.00 1.43
CA THR A 145 -7.51 13.45 2.08
C THR A 145 -7.60 13.61 3.60
N GLN A 146 -7.99 14.79 4.08
CA GLN A 146 -8.21 15.07 5.50
C GLN A 146 -9.30 14.15 6.09
N ALA A 147 -10.40 13.94 5.38
CA ALA A 147 -11.49 13.06 5.82
C ALA A 147 -11.03 11.60 5.90
N ARG A 148 -10.27 11.11 4.91
CA ARG A 148 -9.74 9.74 4.90
C ARG A 148 -8.74 9.50 6.02
N LEU A 149 -7.85 10.47 6.28
CA LEU A 149 -6.94 10.41 7.43
C LEU A 149 -7.69 10.37 8.77
N ARG A 150 -8.75 11.18 8.91
CA ARG A 150 -9.58 11.20 10.14
C ARG A 150 -10.30 9.86 10.34
N SER A 151 -10.95 9.34 9.31
CA SER A 151 -11.63 8.05 9.37
C SER A 151 -10.68 6.89 9.70
N LEU A 152 -9.43 6.95 9.22
CA LEU A 152 -8.43 5.95 9.58
C LEU A 152 -7.94 6.12 11.03
N ALA A 153 -7.83 7.35 11.53
CA ALA A 153 -7.48 7.63 12.93
C ALA A 153 -8.55 7.15 13.93
N GLU A 154 -9.83 7.25 13.58
CA GLU A 154 -10.93 6.69 14.38
C GLU A 154 -10.87 5.16 14.53
N ARG A 155 -10.13 4.50 13.64
CA ARG A 155 -9.91 3.04 13.62
C ARG A 155 -8.54 2.64 14.21
N SER A 156 -7.80 3.60 14.77
CA SER A 156 -6.47 3.40 15.36
C SER A 156 -6.50 3.05 16.84
#